data_AF-A0A7G7W8I4-F1
#
_entry.id   AF-A0A7G7W8I4-F1
#
_cell.length_a   1.000
_cell.length_b   1.000
_cell.length_c   1.000
_cell.angle_alpha   90.00
_cell.angle_beta   90.00
_cell.angle_gamma   90.00
#
_symmetry.space_group_name_H-M   'P 1'
#
loop_
_entity.id
_entity.type
_entity.pdbx_description
1 polymer ?
#
loop_
_entity_poly.entity_id
_entity_poly.type
_entity_poly.pdbx_seq_one_letter_code
_entity_poly.pdbx_strand_id
1 'polypeptide(L)'
;MECLFLSPAPHGRRVCLYAVPDGIPLYFKHTELTQQPDYQTRWRGNPALMPEAEAQRWVARHPTNPALFLDYQQPDKGGPGLQTARASFLSAVAKLAAGLEYSPGSIPEEILIGEEPE
;
A
#
# COMPACT_ATOMS: atom_id res chain seq x y z
N MET A 1 -2.58 -3.17 -14.96
CA MET A 1 -3.12 -2.69 -13.67
C MET A 1 -1.91 -2.49 -12.78
N GLU A 2 -1.70 -1.29 -12.26
CA GLU A 2 -0.54 -1.00 -11.43
C GLU A 2 -0.91 -1.16 -9.95
N CYS A 3 -0.08 -1.89 -9.23
CA CYS A 3 -0.20 -2.06 -7.79
C CYS A 3 1.20 -2.03 -7.16
N LEU A 4 1.25 -1.73 -5.87
CA LEU A 4 2.48 -1.77 -5.10
C LEU A 4 2.42 -2.91 -4.08
N PHE A 5 3.39 -3.81 -4.10
CA PHE A 5 3.48 -4.85 -3.07
C PHE A 5 3.91 -4.26 -1.74
N LEU A 6 3.07 -4.46 -0.73
CA LEU A 6 3.36 -4.11 0.65
C LEU A 6 4.06 -5.28 1.33
N SER A 7 4.82 -4.95 2.36
CA SER A 7 5.43 -5.95 3.22
C SER A 7 4.99 -5.72 4.66
N PRO A 8 4.53 -6.77 5.36
CA PRO A 8 4.82 -8.17 5.08
C PRO A 8 3.80 -8.81 4.13
N ALA A 9 4.28 -9.72 3.28
CA ALA A 9 3.45 -10.64 2.51
C ALA A 9 3.38 -11.98 3.29
N PRO A 10 2.19 -12.49 3.65
CA PRO A 10 2.04 -13.83 4.22
C PRO A 10 2.56 -14.91 3.25
N HIS A 11 3.05 -16.05 3.77
CA HIS A 11 3.48 -17.14 2.88
C HIS A 11 2.36 -17.59 1.92
N GLY A 12 2.67 -17.60 0.62
CA GLY A 12 1.74 -17.98 -0.45
C GLY A 12 0.72 -16.90 -0.84
N ARG A 13 0.82 -15.68 -0.29
CA ARG A 13 -0.07 -14.56 -0.64
C ARG A 13 0.70 -13.24 -0.68
N ARG A 14 0.40 -12.40 -1.66
CA ARG A 14 0.94 -11.03 -1.77
C ARG A 14 -0.08 -10.02 -1.26
N VAL A 15 0.40 -9.05 -0.48
CA VAL A 15 -0.40 -7.88 -0.07
C VAL A 15 -0.16 -6.77 -1.08
N CYS A 16 -1.20 -6.33 -1.75
CA CYS A 16 -1.13 -5.36 -2.84
C CYS A 16 -1.89 -4.10 -2.47
N LEU A 17 -1.25 -2.95 -2.67
CA LEU A 17 -1.85 -1.63 -2.58
C LEU A 17 -2.29 -1.18 -3.97
N TYR A 18 -3.56 -0.80 -4.08
CA TYR A 18 -4.21 -0.36 -5.30
C TYR A 18 -4.72 1.07 -5.17
N ALA A 19 -4.45 1.85 -6.19
CA ALA A 19 -5.01 3.16 -6.44
C ALA A 19 -5.41 3.22 -7.91
N VAL A 20 -6.31 4.14 -8.23
CA VAL A 20 -6.78 4.39 -9.60
C VAL A 20 -6.40 5.80 -9.99
N PRO A 21 -6.02 6.05 -11.25
CA PRO A 21 -5.84 7.41 -11.76
C PRO A 21 -7.12 8.25 -11.61
N ASP A 22 -6.95 9.57 -11.59
CA ASP A 22 -8.05 10.52 -11.44
C ASP A 22 -9.17 10.28 -12.46
N GLY A 23 -10.42 10.37 -11.98
CA GLY A 23 -11.63 10.22 -12.80
C GLY A 23 -12.12 8.79 -12.96
N ILE A 24 -11.37 7.76 -12.55
CA ILE A 24 -11.84 6.37 -12.52
C ILE A 24 -12.14 5.98 -11.07
N PRO A 25 -13.38 5.62 -10.74
CA PRO A 25 -13.69 5.13 -9.41
C PRO A 25 -12.99 3.80 -9.07
N LEU A 26 -12.49 3.68 -7.84
CA LEU A 26 -11.80 2.46 -7.36
C LEU A 26 -12.69 1.21 -7.41
N TYR A 27 -14.02 1.37 -7.40
CA TYR A 27 -14.95 0.25 -7.53
C TYR A 27 -14.79 -0.52 -8.85
N PHE A 28 -14.41 0.13 -9.94
CA PHE A 28 -14.15 -0.56 -11.22
C PHE A 28 -12.95 -1.50 -11.09
N LYS A 29 -11.91 -1.08 -10.38
CA LYS A 29 -10.77 -1.95 -10.11
C LYS A 29 -11.08 -3.05 -9.12
N HIS A 30 -11.91 -2.79 -8.11
CA HIS A 30 -12.38 -3.84 -7.23
C HIS A 30 -13.09 -4.96 -8.01
N THR A 31 -13.99 -4.63 -8.92
CA THR A 31 -14.69 -5.63 -9.75
C THR A 31 -13.72 -6.48 -10.58
N GLU A 32 -12.72 -5.86 -11.21
CA GLU A 32 -11.68 -6.57 -11.98
C GLU A 32 -10.82 -7.48 -11.08
N LEU A 33 -10.45 -7.01 -9.88
CA LEU A 33 -9.67 -7.78 -8.91
C LEU A 33 -10.43 -8.98 -8.35
N THR A 34 -11.73 -8.82 -8.06
CA THR A 34 -12.56 -9.91 -7.54
C THR A 34 -12.77 -11.06 -8.52
N GLN A 35 -12.41 -10.88 -9.80
CA GLN A 35 -12.42 -11.97 -10.80
C GLN A 35 -11.18 -12.86 -10.68
N GLN A 36 -10.14 -12.44 -9.96
CA GLN A 36 -9.00 -13.28 -9.67
C GLN A 36 -9.38 -14.34 -8.62
N PRO A 37 -9.14 -15.63 -8.89
CA PRO A 37 -9.37 -16.68 -7.91
C PRO A 37 -8.67 -16.37 -6.59
N ASP A 38 -9.39 -16.54 -5.48
CA ASP A 38 -8.88 -16.35 -4.12
C ASP A 38 -8.46 -14.93 -3.74
N TYR A 39 -8.74 -13.91 -4.54
CA TYR A 39 -8.53 -12.51 -4.14
C TYR A 39 -9.40 -12.12 -2.95
N GLN A 40 -8.80 -11.46 -1.95
CA GLN A 40 -9.51 -10.98 -0.76
C GLN A 40 -9.26 -9.49 -0.55
N THR A 41 -10.32 -8.70 -0.56
CA THR A 41 -10.27 -7.31 -0.09
C THR A 41 -10.05 -7.30 1.42
N ARG A 42 -8.96 -6.67 1.86
CA ARG A 42 -8.62 -6.53 3.29
C ARG A 42 -9.01 -5.19 3.86
N TRP A 43 -8.82 -4.13 3.09
CA TRP A 43 -9.09 -2.77 3.54
C TRP A 43 -9.39 -1.86 2.35
N ARG A 44 -10.28 -0.88 2.54
CA ARG A 44 -10.57 0.17 1.55
C ARG A 44 -10.89 1.47 2.29
N GLY A 45 -10.40 2.59 1.80
CA GLY A 45 -10.73 3.90 2.38
C GLY A 45 -9.74 4.98 2.00
N ASN A 46 -9.85 6.12 2.69
CA ASN A 46 -8.96 7.26 2.48
C ASN A 46 -7.60 7.01 3.17
N PRO A 47 -6.47 7.05 2.44
CA PRO A 47 -5.14 6.78 3.01
C PRO A 47 -4.75 7.79 4.09
N ALA A 48 -5.20 9.04 3.99
CA ALA A 48 -4.93 10.07 4.98
C ALA A 48 -5.57 9.76 6.34
N LEU A 49 -6.64 8.96 6.37
CA LEU A 49 -7.37 8.57 7.58
C LEU A 49 -6.88 7.24 8.19
N MET A 50 -5.87 6.60 7.61
CA MET A 50 -5.34 5.32 8.08
C MET A 50 -4.83 5.41 9.53
N PRO A 51 -5.38 4.61 10.48
CA PRO A 51 -4.85 4.53 11.84
C PRO A 51 -3.48 3.85 11.91
N GLU A 52 -2.65 4.24 12.87
CA GLU A 52 -1.30 3.69 13.07
C GLU A 52 -1.30 2.16 13.24
N ALA A 53 -2.19 1.64 14.09
CA ALA A 53 -2.29 0.20 14.37
C ALA A 53 -2.71 -0.60 13.12
N GLU A 54 -3.55 -0.02 12.26
CA GLU A 54 -3.98 -0.66 11.02
C GLU A 54 -2.85 -0.62 9.98
N ALA A 55 -2.17 0.52 9.83
CA ALA A 55 -0.98 0.64 8.98
C ALA A 55 0.09 -0.39 9.35
N GLN A 56 0.32 -0.61 10.65
CA GLN A 56 1.33 -1.55 11.14
C GLN A 56 1.10 -2.99 10.64
N ARG A 57 -0.16 -3.40 10.42
CA ARG A 57 -0.49 -4.73 9.87
C ARG A 57 0.01 -4.91 8.44
N TRP A 58 0.12 -3.81 7.69
CA TRP A 58 0.44 -3.81 6.27
C TRP A 58 1.90 -3.52 5.95
N VAL A 59 2.61 -2.77 6.81
CA VAL A 59 3.96 -2.26 6.52
C VAL A 59 5.08 -2.77 7.45
N ALA A 60 4.78 -3.61 8.45
CA ALA A 60 5.79 -4.13 9.39
C ALA A 60 6.61 -5.29 8.79
N ARG A 61 7.82 -5.00 8.27
CA ARG A 61 8.84 -6.03 8.04
C ARG A 61 9.61 -6.29 9.33
N HIS A 62 9.52 -7.52 9.84
CA HIS A 62 10.36 -8.10 10.89
C HIS A 62 10.15 -7.61 12.36
N PRO A 63 9.91 -8.53 13.31
CA PRO A 63 9.82 -8.21 14.75
C PRO A 63 11.18 -7.98 15.44
N THR A 64 12.31 -8.21 14.75
CA THR A 64 13.64 -8.30 15.38
C THR A 64 14.49 -7.04 15.30
N ASN A 65 14.09 -6.01 14.54
CA ASN A 65 14.68 -4.68 14.67
C ASN A 65 13.64 -3.59 14.35
N PRO A 66 12.93 -3.05 15.37
CA PRO A 66 11.94 -1.98 15.20
C PRO A 66 12.56 -0.62 14.85
N ALA A 67 13.85 -0.56 14.51
CA ALA A 67 14.44 0.60 13.87
C ALA A 67 13.92 0.72 12.43
N LEU A 68 12.70 1.26 12.35
CA LEU A 68 12.17 2.09 11.30
C LEU A 68 11.50 1.38 10.12
N PHE A 69 10.20 1.64 9.96
CA PHE A 69 9.37 1.16 8.86
C PHE A 69 9.93 1.56 7.49
N LEU A 70 9.65 0.77 6.45
CA LEU A 70 10.20 0.99 5.10
C LEU A 70 9.76 2.35 4.52
N ASP A 71 10.70 3.15 4.03
CA ASP A 71 10.38 4.23 3.11
C ASP A 71 10.30 3.66 1.68
N TYR A 72 9.08 3.51 1.17
CA TYR A 72 8.86 2.92 -0.14
C TYR A 72 9.37 3.84 -1.26
N GLN A 73 9.44 5.16 -1.04
CA GLN A 73 9.95 6.11 -2.02
C GLN A 73 11.47 6.02 -2.19
N GLN A 74 12.18 5.49 -1.19
CA GLN A 74 13.64 5.35 -1.18
C GLN A 74 14.11 4.00 -0.60
N PRO A 75 13.67 2.85 -1.14
CA PRO A 75 13.85 1.56 -0.50
C PRO A 75 15.33 1.11 -0.46
N ASP A 76 16.15 1.58 -1.40
CA ASP A 76 17.55 1.14 -1.58
C ASP A 76 18.57 2.10 -0.96
N LYS A 77 18.15 3.26 -0.45
CA LYS A 77 19.09 4.30 0.02
C LYS A 77 19.70 4.03 1.39
N GLY A 78 19.32 2.94 2.07
CA GLY A 78 19.89 2.55 3.37
C GLY A 78 19.77 3.62 4.46
N GLY A 79 18.86 4.59 4.29
CA GLY A 79 18.63 5.66 5.24
C GLY A 79 17.97 5.15 6.52
N PRO A 80 17.90 5.99 7.57
CA PRO A 80 17.02 5.69 8.70
C PRO A 80 15.60 5.56 8.11
N GLY A 81 14.96 4.41 8.29
CA GLY A 81 13.57 4.25 7.85
C GLY A 81 12.63 5.26 8.53
N LEU A 82 11.33 5.04 8.39
CA LEU A 82 10.31 5.88 8.98
C LEU A 82 9.97 5.48 10.43
N GLN A 83 9.68 6.47 11.27
CA GLN A 83 9.42 6.27 12.71
C GLN A 83 8.03 5.67 13.02
N THR A 84 7.09 5.76 12.07
CA THR A 84 5.71 5.30 12.26
C THR A 84 5.24 4.45 11.07
N ALA A 85 4.37 3.49 11.36
CA ALA A 85 3.75 2.63 10.37
C ALA A 85 2.90 3.45 9.41
N ARG A 86 2.18 4.45 9.91
CA ARG A 86 1.40 5.36 9.07
C ARG A 86 2.28 6.15 8.12
N ALA A 87 3.45 6.64 8.56
CA ALA A 87 4.37 7.32 7.65
C ALA A 87 4.86 6.38 6.55
N SER A 88 5.23 5.15 6.88
CA SER A 88 5.61 4.15 5.88
C SER A 88 4.49 3.78 4.94
N PHE A 89 3.28 3.62 5.45
CA PHE A 89 2.10 3.42 4.62
C PHE A 89 1.86 4.58 3.66
N LEU A 90 1.95 5.82 4.14
CA LEU A 90 1.82 7.01 3.29
C LEU A 90 2.95 7.12 2.26
N SER A 91 4.18 6.68 2.58
CA SER A 91 5.27 6.60 1.61
C SER A 91 4.96 5.57 0.50
N ALA A 92 4.29 4.46 0.84
CA ALA A 92 3.84 3.45 -0.10
C ALA A 92 2.75 4.01 -1.03
N VAL A 93 1.77 4.72 -0.45
CA VAL A 93 0.73 5.43 -1.21
C VAL A 93 1.35 6.47 -2.13
N ALA A 94 2.30 7.27 -1.65
CA ALA A 94 2.96 8.30 -2.46
C ALA A 94 3.79 7.71 -3.60
N LYS A 95 4.45 6.56 -3.38
CA LYS A 95 5.13 5.82 -4.46
C LYS A 95 4.14 5.34 -5.52
N LEU A 96 3.02 4.75 -5.09
CA LEU A 96 1.99 4.28 -6.00
C LEU A 96 1.38 5.44 -6.80
N ALA A 97 1.07 6.56 -6.12
CA ALA A 97 0.56 7.77 -6.75
C ALA A 97 1.53 8.32 -7.81
N ALA A 98 2.83 8.36 -7.50
CA ALA A 98 3.85 8.81 -8.45
C ALA A 98 3.95 7.89 -9.69
N GLY A 99 3.77 6.57 -9.52
CA GLY A 99 3.69 5.63 -10.65
C GLY A 99 2.47 5.86 -11.54
N LEU A 100 1.35 6.25 -10.92
CA LEU A 100 0.09 6.60 -11.59
C LEU A 100 0.02 8.06 -12.08
N GLU A 101 1.15 8.77 -12.13
CA GLU A 101 1.26 10.15 -12.63
C GLU A 101 0.43 11.20 -11.85
N TYR A 102 0.16 10.97 -10.57
CA TYR A 102 -0.39 11.99 -9.69
C TYR A 102 0.54 13.21 -9.58
N SER A 103 -0.05 14.38 -9.35
CA SER A 103 0.71 15.61 -9.11
C SER A 103 1.68 15.45 -7.91
N PRO A 104 2.88 16.05 -7.95
CA PRO A 104 3.82 15.95 -6.84
C PRO A 104 3.18 16.39 -5.50
N GLY A 105 3.20 15.49 -4.51
CA GLY A 105 2.63 15.75 -3.19
C GLY A 105 1.12 15.47 -3.06
N SER A 106 0.41 15.12 -4.14
CA SER A 106 -0.95 14.60 -4.05
C SER A 106 -0.94 13.08 -3.81
N ILE A 107 -2.00 12.62 -3.15
CA ILE A 107 -2.27 11.20 -2.92
C ILE A 107 -3.73 10.92 -3.32
N PRO A 108 -4.07 9.67 -3.70
CA PRO A 108 -5.44 9.30 -3.99
C PRO A 108 -6.36 9.51 -2.78
N GLU A 109 -7.58 9.96 -3.03
CA GLU A 109 -8.61 10.10 -1.98
C GLU A 109 -9.12 8.75 -1.48
N GLU A 110 -8.96 7.70 -2.27
CA GLU A 110 -9.35 6.34 -1.95
C GLU A 110 -8.33 5.33 -2.48
N ILE A 111 -8.02 4.33 -1.66
CA ILE A 111 -7.15 3.21 -1.98
C ILE A 111 -7.75 1.90 -1.47
N LEU A 112 -7.27 0.78 -2.02
CA LEU A 112 -7.67 -0.58 -1.70
C LEU A 112 -6.43 -1.41 -1.37
N ILE A 113 -6.52 -2.20 -0.30
CA ILE A 113 -5.53 -3.23 0.04
C ILE A 113 -6.18 -4.58 -0.23
N GLY A 114 -5.56 -5.34 -1.12
CA GLY A 114 -5.95 -6.68 -1.49
C GLY A 114 -4.90 -7.71 -1.10
N GLU A 115 -5.35 -8.93 -0.83
CA GLU A 115 -4.48 -10.11 -0.78
C GLU A 115 -4.79 -11.04 -1.94
N GLU A 116 -3.77 -11.38 -2.71
CA GLU A 116 -3.86 -12.27 -3.87
C GLU A 116 -2.85 -13.43 -3.74
N PRO A 117 -3.07 -14.56 -4.43
CA PRO A 117 -2.05 -15.60 -4.51
C PRO A 117 -0.73 -15.06 -5.11
N GLU A 118 0.39 -15.61 -4.65
CA GLU A 118 1.73 -15.27 -5.14
C GLU A 118 1.97 -15.66 -6.60
#